data_AF-A0A9D4XMZ5-F1
#
_entry.id   AF-A0A9D4XMZ5-F1
#
_cell.length_a   1.000
_cell.length_b   1.000
_cell.length_c   1.000
_cell.angle_alpha   90.00
_cell.angle_beta   90.00
_cell.angle_gamma   90.00
#
_symmetry.space_group_name_H-M   'P 1'
#
loop_
_entity.id
_entity.type
_entity.pdbx_description
1 polymer ?
#
loop_
_entity_poly.entity_id
_entity_poly.type
_entity_poly.pdbx_seq_one_letter_code
_entity_poly.pdbx_strand_id
1 'polypeptide(L)'
;MHPLRLNSAANSDETVLEEGDILKIDLACHIDGFIAAVAHTHVLQEGSVTGRAADVIAAANTAAEVALRLVRPGRKNQDVTDAIQKVAAAYDCRIVEGVLGHQMKQFVIDANKVVLNVSNPDTRVDDAEFEENEVYAIDIVASTGEGKPKLLDEKQTTIYKRAVDKSYHLKMKASRFILSEISQKFPIMPFSARALEEKRARLGLVECMNHELLQPYPVLHEKQARDSNCSISATIPLPETELETDDEFKPKKSFLNLKKANKF
;
A
#
# COMPACT_ATOMS: atom_id res chain seq x y z
N MET A 1 -9.94 -16.90 2.77
CA MET A 1 -8.90 -15.86 2.56
C MET A 1 -9.33 -15.06 1.34
N HIS A 2 -9.89 -13.86 1.53
CA HIS A 2 -10.30 -12.98 0.43
C HIS A 2 -9.12 -12.05 0.09
N PRO A 3 -8.60 -12.05 -1.15
CA PRO A 3 -7.52 -11.15 -1.53
C PRO A 3 -8.07 -9.72 -1.62
N LEU A 4 -7.53 -8.82 -0.81
CA LEU A 4 -7.67 -7.37 -0.99
C LEU A 4 -6.88 -7.01 -2.24
N ARG A 5 -7.45 -6.21 -3.15
CA ARG A 5 -6.74 -5.64 -4.32
C ARG A 5 -6.68 -4.14 -4.12
N LEU A 6 -5.49 -3.55 -4.10
CA LEU A 6 -5.27 -2.14 -3.76
C LEU A 6 -5.37 -1.16 -4.96
N ASN A 7 -5.70 -1.66 -6.14
CA ASN A 7 -6.34 -0.90 -7.21
C ASN A 7 -7.46 -1.76 -7.82
N SER A 8 -8.72 -1.42 -7.55
CA SER A 8 -9.86 -2.10 -8.14
C SER A 8 -10.53 -1.24 -9.20
N ALA A 9 -10.34 -1.61 -10.46
CA ALA A 9 -11.16 -1.18 -11.58
C ALA A 9 -12.67 -1.20 -11.22
N ALA A 10 -13.43 -0.20 -11.67
CA ALA A 10 -14.89 -0.22 -11.58
C ALA A 10 -15.45 -1.40 -12.41
N ASN A 11 -16.68 -1.84 -12.15
CA ASN A 11 -17.30 -2.92 -12.94
C ASN A 11 -17.40 -2.61 -14.45
N SER A 12 -17.31 -1.33 -14.83
CA SER A 12 -17.37 -0.84 -16.20
C SER A 12 -16.00 -0.54 -16.81
N ASP A 13 -14.91 -0.93 -16.16
CA ASP A 13 -13.56 -0.73 -16.69
C ASP A 13 -13.25 -1.85 -17.69
N GLU A 14 -13.02 -1.45 -18.95
CA GLU A 14 -12.74 -2.35 -20.07
C GLU A 14 -11.27 -2.26 -20.52
N THR A 15 -10.38 -1.74 -19.66
CA THR A 15 -8.95 -1.61 -19.99
C THR A 15 -8.35 -2.97 -20.33
N VAL A 16 -7.81 -3.07 -21.55
CA VAL A 16 -7.11 -4.25 -22.05
C VAL A 16 -5.61 -4.02 -21.88
N LEU A 17 -4.90 -5.04 -21.40
CA LEU A 17 -3.45 -4.96 -21.22
C LEU A 17 -2.73 -5.10 -22.57
N GLU A 18 -1.74 -4.25 -22.79
CA GLU A 18 -0.95 -4.19 -24.02
C GLU A 18 0.52 -4.54 -23.77
N GLU A 19 1.20 -5.03 -24.81
CA GLU A 19 2.64 -5.29 -24.72
C GLU A 19 3.41 -3.99 -24.41
N GLY A 20 4.30 -4.06 -23.43
CA GLY A 20 5.03 -2.92 -22.88
C GLY A 20 4.40 -2.29 -21.64
N ASP A 21 3.18 -2.69 -21.25
CA ASP A 21 2.53 -2.15 -20.05
C ASP A 21 3.31 -2.46 -18.77
N ILE A 22 3.41 -1.47 -17.88
CA ILE A 22 3.97 -1.63 -16.53
C ILE A 22 2.82 -1.82 -15.54
N LEU A 23 2.64 -3.06 -15.11
CA LEU A 23 1.55 -3.50 -14.25
C LEU A 23 2.00 -3.48 -12.79
N LYS A 24 1.22 -2.82 -11.94
CA LYS A 24 1.34 -2.89 -10.48
C LYS A 24 0.25 -3.81 -9.94
N ILE A 25 0.66 -4.90 -9.30
CA ILE A 25 -0.24 -5.84 -8.64
C ILE A 25 -0.05 -5.66 -7.14
N ASP A 26 -1.08 -5.18 -6.45
CA ASP A 26 -1.07 -4.99 -5.01
C ASP A 26 -2.20 -5.78 -4.37
N LEU A 27 -1.84 -6.61 -3.40
CA LEU A 27 -2.77 -7.44 -2.67
C LEU A 27 -2.42 -7.61 -1.19
N ALA A 28 -3.46 -7.83 -0.39
CA ALA A 28 -3.30 -8.18 1.01
C ALA A 28 -4.26 -9.30 1.44
N CYS A 29 -3.87 -10.03 2.46
CA CYS A 29 -4.72 -11.01 3.14
C CYS A 29 -4.52 -10.91 4.65
N HIS A 30 -5.42 -11.55 5.40
CA HIS A 30 -5.26 -11.68 6.83
C HIS A 30 -5.78 -13.03 7.34
N ILE A 31 -5.21 -13.46 8.47
CA ILE A 31 -5.72 -14.58 9.28
C ILE A 31 -5.85 -14.05 10.70
N ASP A 32 -7.05 -14.13 11.26
CA ASP A 32 -7.32 -13.64 12.63
C ASP A 32 -6.81 -12.22 12.92
N GLY A 33 -6.98 -11.32 11.94
CA GLY A 33 -6.53 -9.94 12.03
C GLY A 33 -5.04 -9.69 11.79
N PHE A 34 -4.21 -10.72 11.68
CA PHE A 34 -2.79 -10.58 11.28
C PHE A 34 -2.68 -10.42 9.77
N ILE A 35 -2.13 -9.29 9.33
CA ILE A 35 -2.14 -8.85 7.93
C ILE A 35 -0.83 -9.20 7.25
N ALA A 36 -0.93 -9.65 6.00
CA ALA A 36 0.18 -9.73 5.06
C ALA A 36 -0.20 -8.97 3.78
N ALA A 37 0.58 -7.94 3.45
CA ALA A 37 0.45 -7.13 2.24
C ALA A 37 1.69 -7.28 1.35
N VAL A 38 1.47 -7.29 0.04
CA VAL A 38 2.52 -7.37 -0.98
C VAL A 38 2.10 -6.62 -2.24
N ALA A 39 3.02 -5.84 -2.79
CA ALA A 39 2.88 -5.32 -4.14
C ALA A 39 4.09 -5.67 -5.00
N HIS A 40 3.83 -5.86 -6.29
CA HIS A 40 4.83 -6.22 -7.28
C HIS A 40 4.58 -5.46 -8.58
N THR A 41 5.66 -5.04 -9.22
CA THR A 41 5.63 -4.44 -10.56
C THR A 41 6.15 -5.43 -11.58
N HIS A 42 5.38 -5.61 -12.66
CA HIS A 42 5.71 -6.47 -13.79
C HIS A 42 5.58 -5.68 -15.09
N VAL A 43 6.46 -5.92 -16.07
CA VAL A 43 6.32 -5.34 -17.41
C VAL A 43 5.84 -6.42 -18.35
N LEU A 44 4.75 -6.17 -19.07
CA LEU A 44 4.14 -7.10 -20.00
C LEU A 44 4.92 -7.14 -21.31
N GLN A 45 6.11 -7.73 -21.29
CA GLN A 45 6.93 -7.90 -22.49
C GLN A 45 7.76 -9.17 -22.40
N GLU A 46 8.21 -9.66 -23.56
CA GLU A 46 9.23 -10.71 -23.61
C GLU A 46 10.64 -10.11 -23.54
N GLY A 47 11.57 -10.86 -22.94
CA GLY A 47 12.97 -10.45 -22.83
C GLY A 47 13.24 -9.33 -21.81
N SER A 48 14.41 -8.71 -21.91
CA SER A 48 14.91 -7.75 -20.93
C SER A 48 14.20 -6.39 -21.05
N VAL A 49 13.74 -5.86 -19.92
CA VAL A 49 13.29 -4.47 -19.81
C VAL A 49 14.51 -3.54 -19.89
N THR A 50 14.42 -2.46 -20.66
CA THR A 50 15.51 -1.47 -20.81
C THR A 50 14.99 -0.04 -20.69
N GLY A 51 15.90 0.93 -20.66
CA GLY A 51 15.58 2.35 -20.57
C GLY A 51 14.89 2.74 -19.25
N ARG A 52 14.06 3.78 -19.29
CA ARG A 52 13.46 4.39 -18.09
C ARG A 52 12.57 3.43 -17.28
N ALA A 53 11.93 2.47 -17.94
CA ALA A 53 11.18 1.42 -17.26
C ALA A 53 12.09 0.51 -16.42
N ALA A 54 13.26 0.15 -16.94
CA ALA A 54 14.25 -0.62 -16.18
C ALA A 54 14.83 0.21 -15.02
N ASP A 55 15.12 1.49 -15.25
CA ASP A 55 15.67 2.38 -14.24
C ASP A 55 14.73 2.50 -13.03
N VAL A 56 13.44 2.77 -13.25
CA VAL A 56 12.48 2.93 -12.14
C VAL A 56 12.20 1.62 -11.40
N ILE A 57 12.24 0.49 -12.10
CA ILE A 57 12.11 -0.84 -11.49
C ILE A 57 13.34 -1.16 -10.65
N ALA A 58 14.55 -0.87 -11.15
CA ALA A 58 15.80 -1.06 -10.40
C ALA A 58 15.87 -0.12 -9.18
N ALA A 59 15.43 1.13 -9.34
CA ALA A 59 15.34 2.11 -8.26
C ALA A 59 14.42 1.61 -7.13
N ALA A 60 13.19 1.20 -7.46
CA ALA A 60 12.23 0.70 -6.49
C ALA A 60 12.73 -0.58 -5.80
N ASN A 61 13.30 -1.54 -6.55
CA ASN A 61 13.82 -2.79 -5.98
C ASN A 61 14.98 -2.51 -5.01
N THR A 62 15.95 -1.69 -5.45
CA THR A 62 17.11 -1.33 -4.62
C THR A 62 16.66 -0.56 -3.37
N ALA A 63 15.69 0.34 -3.49
CA ALA A 63 15.16 1.10 -2.36
C ALA A 63 14.41 0.19 -1.37
N ALA A 64 13.60 -0.75 -1.85
CA ALA A 64 12.92 -1.74 -1.01
C ALA A 64 13.93 -2.64 -0.28
N GLU A 65 14.99 -3.04 -0.96
CA GLU A 65 16.11 -3.80 -0.39
C GLU A 65 16.86 -3.03 0.71
N VAL A 66 17.10 -1.74 0.50
CA VAL A 66 17.72 -0.87 1.50
C VAL A 66 16.78 -0.66 2.68
N ALA A 67 15.49 -0.41 2.43
CA ALA A 67 14.49 -0.29 3.49
C ALA A 67 14.42 -1.57 4.34
N LEU A 68 14.43 -2.75 3.72
CA LEU A 68 14.45 -4.05 4.42
C LEU A 68 15.66 -4.19 5.36
N ARG A 69 16.79 -3.58 5.04
CA ARG A 69 18.00 -3.60 5.87
C ARG A 69 18.00 -2.53 6.97
N LEU A 70 17.21 -1.47 6.82
CA LEU A 70 17.13 -0.35 7.76
C LEU A 70 15.97 -0.45 8.75
N VAL A 71 14.87 -1.10 8.38
CA VAL A 71 13.75 -1.38 9.28
C VAL A 71 14.17 -2.50 10.21
N ARG A 72 14.82 -2.13 11.32
CA ARG A 72 15.36 -3.02 12.36
C ARG A 72 15.30 -2.32 13.72
N PRO A 73 15.17 -3.06 14.83
CA PRO A 73 15.14 -2.48 16.17
C PRO A 73 16.29 -1.50 16.41
N GLY A 74 16.00 -0.36 17.05
CA GLY A 74 16.98 0.69 17.35
C GLY A 74 17.25 1.69 16.21
N ARG A 75 16.70 1.46 15.01
CA ARG A 75 16.75 2.43 13.89
C ARG A 75 15.54 3.34 13.88
N LYS A 76 15.69 4.51 13.25
CA LYS A 76 14.61 5.48 13.13
C LYS A 76 13.92 5.40 11.77
N ASN A 77 12.63 5.71 11.74
CA ASN A 77 11.86 5.83 10.50
C ASN A 77 12.50 6.80 9.49
N GLN A 78 13.04 7.93 9.95
CA GLN A 78 13.72 8.91 9.10
C GLN A 78 14.95 8.35 8.35
N ASP A 79 15.68 7.39 8.95
CA ASP A 79 16.84 6.76 8.30
C ASP A 79 16.41 6.05 7.00
N VAL A 80 15.23 5.43 7.02
CA VAL A 80 14.64 4.75 5.86
C VAL A 80 14.25 5.78 4.80
N THR A 81 13.52 6.84 5.21
CA THR A 81 13.08 7.94 4.33
C THR A 81 14.25 8.58 3.57
N ASP A 82 15.35 8.86 4.26
CA ASP A 82 16.53 9.47 3.64
C ASP A 82 17.25 8.52 2.68
N ALA A 83 17.32 7.23 3.03
CA ALA A 83 18.04 6.25 2.24
C ALA A 83 17.33 5.93 0.92
N ILE A 84 16.01 5.70 0.93
CA ILE A 84 15.25 5.37 -0.28
C ILE A 84 15.25 6.52 -1.30
N GLN A 85 15.25 7.77 -0.83
CA GLN A 85 15.35 8.95 -1.71
C GLN A 85 16.72 9.03 -2.39
N LYS A 86 17.81 8.78 -1.64
CA LYS A 86 19.17 8.73 -2.20
C LYS A 86 19.32 7.62 -3.24
N VAL A 87 18.72 6.46 -2.99
CA VAL A 87 18.70 5.34 -3.94
C VAL A 87 17.96 5.75 -5.22
N ALA A 88 16.75 6.28 -5.12
CA ALA A 88 15.98 6.67 -6.30
C ALA A 88 16.71 7.72 -7.15
N ALA A 89 17.34 8.71 -6.49
CA ALA A 89 18.10 9.74 -7.17
C ALA A 89 19.29 9.19 -7.98
N ALA A 90 19.91 8.08 -7.54
CA ALA A 90 21.01 7.44 -8.27
C ALA A 90 20.58 6.81 -9.61
N TYR A 91 19.28 6.58 -9.81
CA TYR A 91 18.68 6.07 -11.05
C TYR A 91 17.93 7.18 -11.83
N ASP A 92 18.20 8.45 -11.52
CA ASP A 92 17.45 9.61 -12.02
C ASP A 92 15.92 9.45 -11.82
N CYS A 93 15.51 8.78 -10.74
CA CYS A 93 14.13 8.57 -10.36
C CYS A 93 13.80 9.36 -9.09
N ARG A 94 12.50 9.49 -8.81
CA ARG A 94 12.01 10.12 -7.57
C ARG A 94 11.12 9.15 -6.82
N ILE A 95 11.23 9.17 -5.49
CA ILE A 95 10.24 8.53 -4.65
C ILE A 95 8.94 9.34 -4.69
N VAL A 96 7.81 8.65 -4.75
CA VAL A 96 6.49 9.27 -4.84
C VAL A 96 6.06 9.83 -3.48
N GLU A 97 5.62 11.09 -3.48
CA GLU A 97 5.08 11.78 -2.31
C GLU A 97 3.73 11.19 -1.86
N GLY A 98 3.46 11.22 -0.56
CA GLY A 98 2.19 10.77 0.02
C GLY A 98 2.06 9.26 0.23
N VAL A 99 3.08 8.47 -0.12
CA VAL A 99 3.13 7.04 0.21
C VAL A 99 3.71 6.85 1.61
N LEU A 100 3.06 5.99 2.40
CA LEU A 100 3.37 5.74 3.80
C LEU A 100 3.59 4.24 4.03
N GLY A 101 4.68 3.89 4.71
CA GLY A 101 4.85 2.59 5.33
C GLY A 101 4.25 2.61 6.74
N HIS A 102 3.46 1.62 7.10
CA HIS A 102 2.77 1.57 8.40
C HIS A 102 3.22 0.41 9.26
N GLN A 103 3.34 0.64 10.56
CA GLN A 103 3.25 -0.45 11.52
C GLN A 103 1.88 -1.13 11.40
N MET A 104 1.88 -2.45 11.43
CA MET A 104 0.68 -3.28 11.48
C MET A 104 0.55 -3.91 12.86
N LYS A 105 -0.69 -4.02 13.33
CA LYS A 105 -1.06 -4.79 14.53
C LYS A 105 -2.21 -5.73 14.18
N GLN A 106 -2.54 -6.64 15.09
CA GLN A 106 -3.75 -7.45 14.91
C GLN A 106 -4.96 -6.54 14.72
N PHE A 107 -5.68 -6.72 13.61
CA PHE A 107 -6.84 -5.93 13.22
C PHE A 107 -6.56 -4.45 12.85
N VAL A 108 -5.30 -4.05 12.70
CA VAL A 108 -4.92 -2.66 12.37
C VAL A 108 -3.88 -2.65 11.26
N ILE A 109 -4.28 -2.20 10.07
CA ILE A 109 -3.39 -2.12 8.88
C ILE A 109 -2.47 -0.89 8.89
N ASP A 110 -2.86 0.14 9.62
CA ASP A 110 -2.26 1.48 9.60
C ASP A 110 -2.13 2.04 11.02
N ALA A 111 -1.28 1.40 11.84
CA ALA A 111 -0.99 1.90 13.18
C ALA A 111 -0.13 3.19 13.15
N ASN A 112 0.05 3.78 14.33
CA ASN A 112 0.57 5.14 14.47
C ASN A 112 2.06 5.32 14.10
N LYS A 113 2.88 4.26 14.18
CA LYS A 113 4.28 4.34 13.75
C LYS A 113 4.33 4.27 12.22
N VAL A 114 4.81 5.33 11.60
CA VAL A 114 4.78 5.53 10.15
C VAL A 114 6.19 5.82 9.63
N VAL A 115 6.50 5.27 8.45
CA VAL A 115 7.66 5.61 7.64
C VAL A 115 7.18 6.44 6.45
N LEU A 116 7.62 7.69 6.37
CA LEU A 116 7.35 8.53 5.19
C LEU A 116 8.24 8.11 4.04
N ASN A 117 7.69 8.04 2.82
CA ASN A 117 8.53 7.85 1.65
C ASN A 117 9.28 9.13 1.24
N VAL A 118 8.60 10.26 1.36
CA VAL A 118 9.17 11.60 1.13
C VAL A 118 8.70 12.52 2.25
N SER A 119 9.64 13.26 2.84
CA SER A 119 9.32 14.31 3.80
C SER A 119 8.97 15.60 3.05
N ASN A 120 7.78 16.16 3.28
CA ASN A 120 7.41 17.48 2.78
C ASN A 120 6.83 18.35 3.92
N PRO A 121 6.82 19.69 3.80
CA PRO A 121 6.39 20.57 4.89
C PRO A 121 4.95 20.31 5.38
N ASP A 122 4.09 19.81 4.49
CA ASP A 122 2.67 19.58 4.71
C ASP A 122 2.37 18.23 5.37
N THR A 123 3.27 17.26 5.23
CA THR A 123 3.13 15.88 5.74
C THR A 123 4.22 15.62 6.78
N ARG A 124 3.84 15.70 8.05
CA ARG A 124 4.73 15.38 9.17
C ARG A 124 4.25 14.10 9.84
N VAL A 125 5.20 13.21 10.11
CA VAL A 125 5.00 12.07 11.00
C VAL A 125 5.94 12.22 12.18
N ASP A 126 5.54 11.65 13.31
CA ASP A 126 6.39 11.65 14.49
C ASP A 126 7.64 10.79 14.26
N ASP A 127 8.74 11.19 14.88
CA ASP A 127 9.94 10.37 14.93
C ASP A 127 9.61 9.08 15.67
N ALA A 128 9.88 7.96 15.01
CA ALA A 128 9.63 6.64 15.56
C ALA A 128 10.90 5.81 15.50
N GLU A 129 11.20 5.16 16.61
CA GLU A 129 12.20 4.10 16.67
C GLU A 129 11.49 2.75 16.46
N PHE A 130 12.09 1.90 15.64
CA PHE A 130 11.63 0.53 15.45
C PHE A 130 11.97 -0.30 16.69
N GLU A 131 11.03 -1.14 17.13
CA GLU A 131 11.17 -2.01 18.29
C GLU A 131 11.04 -3.49 17.89
N GLU A 132 11.53 -4.37 18.76
CA GLU A 132 11.33 -5.81 18.61
C GLU A 132 9.84 -6.17 18.67
N ASN A 133 9.46 -7.25 18.00
CA ASN A 133 8.09 -7.75 17.88
C ASN A 133 7.12 -6.81 17.15
N GLU A 134 7.62 -5.78 16.47
CA GLU A 134 6.81 -4.96 15.57
C GLU A 134 6.75 -5.56 14.16
N VAL A 135 5.68 -5.26 13.43
CA VAL A 135 5.51 -5.67 12.03
C VAL A 135 5.19 -4.43 11.22
N TYR A 136 5.83 -4.29 10.05
CA TYR A 136 5.63 -3.15 9.16
C TYR A 136 5.21 -3.59 7.77
N ALA A 137 4.28 -2.88 7.15
CA ALA A 137 4.08 -2.88 5.71
C ALA A 137 4.85 -1.70 5.13
N ILE A 138 5.98 -1.99 4.46
CA ILE A 138 6.76 -0.97 3.77
C ILE A 138 6.35 -0.99 2.31
N ASP A 139 5.86 0.15 1.83
CA ASP A 139 5.48 0.35 0.44
C ASP A 139 6.39 1.40 -0.20
N ILE A 140 7.14 0.99 -1.22
CA ILE A 140 8.06 1.85 -1.97
C ILE A 140 7.49 2.07 -3.36
N VAL A 141 7.22 3.34 -3.68
CA VAL A 141 6.77 3.73 -5.01
C VAL A 141 7.76 4.74 -5.58
N ALA A 142 8.32 4.41 -6.75
CA ALA A 142 9.23 5.27 -7.49
C ALA A 142 8.60 5.69 -8.83
N SER A 143 8.99 6.87 -9.29
CA SER A 143 8.52 7.53 -10.52
C SER A 143 9.71 7.99 -11.36
N THR A 144 9.59 7.87 -12.67
CA THR A 144 10.51 8.53 -13.62
C THR A 144 10.22 10.03 -13.78
N GLY A 145 9.06 10.49 -13.30
CA GLY A 145 8.56 11.85 -13.39
C GLY A 145 8.88 12.70 -12.16
N GLU A 146 7.95 13.57 -11.77
CA GLU A 146 8.17 14.54 -10.69
C GLU A 146 8.02 13.94 -9.28
N GLY A 147 7.38 12.77 -9.14
CA GLY A 147 7.09 12.12 -7.86
C GLY A 147 5.88 12.72 -7.15
N LYS A 148 5.01 13.46 -7.87
CA LYS A 148 3.92 14.27 -7.31
C LYS A 148 2.58 13.85 -7.92
N PRO A 149 2.01 12.74 -7.44
CA PRO A 149 0.83 12.16 -8.05
C PRO A 149 -0.40 13.03 -7.76
N LYS A 150 -1.34 13.05 -8.69
CA LYS A 150 -2.55 13.87 -8.63
C LYS A 150 -3.80 13.01 -8.73
N LEU A 151 -4.83 13.44 -8.01
CA LEU A 151 -6.17 12.93 -8.21
C LEU A 151 -6.76 13.53 -9.49
N LEU A 152 -7.14 12.68 -10.44
CA LEU A 152 -7.77 13.12 -11.69
C LEU A 152 -9.30 13.07 -11.64
N ASP A 153 -9.85 12.00 -11.06
CA ASP A 153 -11.29 11.81 -10.91
C ASP A 153 -11.61 11.07 -9.60
N GLU A 154 -12.29 11.75 -8.69
CA GLU A 154 -12.77 11.17 -7.42
C GLU A 154 -13.64 9.93 -7.64
N LYS A 155 -14.36 9.85 -8.77
CA LYS A 155 -15.27 8.73 -9.09
C LYS A 155 -14.53 7.44 -9.39
N GLN A 156 -13.21 7.47 -9.64
CA GLN A 156 -12.38 6.28 -9.80
C GLN A 156 -12.06 5.60 -8.47
N THR A 157 -12.31 6.27 -7.34
CA THR A 157 -12.13 5.69 -6.01
C THR A 157 -13.14 4.55 -5.82
N THR A 158 -12.63 3.33 -5.66
CA THR A 158 -13.45 2.14 -5.41
C THR A 158 -13.07 1.42 -4.13
N ILE A 159 -11.99 1.83 -3.47
CA ILE A 159 -11.47 1.19 -2.27
C ILE A 159 -11.71 2.11 -1.09
N TYR A 160 -12.26 1.53 -0.02
CA TYR A 160 -12.62 2.24 1.19
C TYR A 160 -12.24 1.41 2.41
N LYS A 161 -11.98 2.06 3.53
CA LYS A 161 -11.82 1.43 4.85
C LYS A 161 -12.79 2.08 5.82
N ARG A 162 -13.31 1.32 6.77
CA ARG A 162 -14.18 1.88 7.81
C ARG A 162 -13.38 2.68 8.83
N ALA A 163 -13.83 3.91 9.12
CA ALA A 163 -13.34 4.71 10.24
C ALA A 163 -14.09 4.29 11.51
N VAL A 164 -13.50 3.39 12.30
CA VAL A 164 -14.16 2.78 13.48
C VAL A 164 -14.29 3.74 14.66
N ASP A 165 -13.49 4.80 14.67
CA ASP A 165 -13.49 5.90 15.64
C ASP A 165 -14.57 6.95 15.35
N LYS A 166 -15.14 6.94 14.14
CA LYS A 166 -16.17 7.89 13.71
C LYS A 166 -17.56 7.27 13.84
N SER A 167 -18.50 8.04 14.39
CA SER A 167 -19.88 7.62 14.57
C SER A 167 -20.84 8.72 14.13
N TYR A 168 -21.81 8.35 13.30
CA TYR A 168 -22.84 9.25 12.79
C TYR A 168 -24.15 8.51 12.58
N HIS A 169 -25.26 9.19 12.88
CA HIS A 169 -26.61 8.66 12.70
C HIS A 169 -27.09 8.89 11.26
N LEU A 170 -26.79 7.93 10.38
CA LEU A 170 -27.17 7.96 8.96
C LEU A 170 -28.68 8.11 8.76
N LYS A 171 -29.08 9.07 7.94
CA LYS A 171 -30.49 9.43 7.69
C LYS A 171 -31.11 8.54 6.64
N MET A 172 -30.36 8.13 5.61
CA MET A 172 -30.91 7.33 4.52
C MET A 172 -30.94 5.84 4.88
N LYS A 173 -32.04 5.15 4.50
CA LYS A 173 -32.17 3.70 4.68
C LYS A 173 -31.11 2.93 3.91
N ALA A 174 -30.74 3.40 2.71
CA ALA A 174 -29.70 2.80 1.89
C ALA A 174 -28.32 2.85 2.57
N SER A 175 -27.94 4.01 3.14
CA SER A 175 -26.65 4.17 3.83
C SER A 175 -26.57 3.32 5.10
N ARG A 176 -27.64 3.27 5.91
CA ARG A 176 -27.69 2.36 7.08
C ARG A 176 -27.49 0.90 6.69
N PHE A 177 -28.12 0.47 5.58
CA PHE A 177 -27.96 -0.88 5.06
C PHE A 177 -26.51 -1.14 4.62
N ILE A 178 -25.93 -0.25 3.82
CA ILE A 178 -24.55 -0.40 3.34
C ILE A 178 -23.54 -0.38 4.48
N LEU A 179 -23.67 0.53 5.45
CA LEU A 179 -22.78 0.55 6.62
C LEU A 179 -22.91 -0.72 7.46
N SER A 180 -24.12 -1.27 7.58
CA SER A 180 -24.34 -2.56 8.25
C SER A 180 -23.67 -3.71 7.49
N GLU A 181 -23.81 -3.76 6.17
CA GLU A 181 -23.15 -4.76 5.32
C GLU A 181 -21.62 -4.67 5.45
N ILE A 182 -21.06 -3.47 5.36
CA ILE A 182 -19.62 -3.21 5.54
C ILE A 182 -19.18 -3.66 6.92
N SER A 183 -19.92 -3.32 7.98
CA SER A 183 -19.55 -3.69 9.36
C SER A 183 -19.54 -5.20 9.59
N GLN A 184 -20.35 -5.95 8.85
CA GLN A 184 -20.41 -7.42 8.94
C GLN A 184 -19.34 -8.10 8.08
N LYS A 185 -19.13 -7.64 6.84
CA LYS A 185 -18.20 -8.27 5.88
C LYS A 185 -16.76 -7.78 6.03
N PHE A 186 -16.58 -6.49 6.30
CA PHE A 186 -15.31 -5.76 6.29
C PHE A 186 -15.21 -4.84 7.52
N PRO A 187 -15.24 -5.38 8.75
CA PRO A 187 -15.39 -4.57 9.96
C PRO A 187 -14.30 -3.50 10.15
N ILE A 188 -13.09 -3.79 9.67
CA ILE A 188 -11.85 -3.02 9.92
C ILE A 188 -10.92 -2.97 8.71
N MET A 189 -11.00 -3.95 7.80
CA MET A 189 -10.09 -4.05 6.65
C MET A 189 -10.59 -3.16 5.51
N PRO A 190 -9.69 -2.67 4.64
CA PRO A 190 -10.09 -2.06 3.38
C PRO A 190 -10.98 -3.01 2.57
N PHE A 191 -11.81 -2.47 1.68
CA PHE A 191 -12.67 -3.25 0.82
C PHE A 191 -12.95 -2.51 -0.48
N SER A 192 -13.23 -3.27 -1.53
CA SER A 192 -13.68 -2.73 -2.81
C SER A 192 -15.19 -2.55 -2.80
N ALA A 193 -15.70 -1.43 -3.31
CA ALA A 193 -17.12 -1.18 -3.52
C ALA A 193 -17.79 -2.25 -4.40
N ARG A 194 -17.01 -2.95 -5.24
CA ARG A 194 -17.50 -4.11 -6.04
C ARG A 194 -17.94 -5.30 -5.20
N ALA A 195 -17.47 -5.40 -3.96
CA ALA A 195 -17.85 -6.49 -3.05
C ALA A 195 -19.18 -6.22 -2.31
N LEU A 196 -19.77 -5.03 -2.51
CA LEU A 196 -21.06 -4.62 -1.96
C LEU A 196 -22.21 -4.91 -2.92
N GLU A 197 -23.43 -4.92 -2.40
CA GLU A 197 -24.62 -5.09 -3.23
C GLU A 197 -24.89 -3.87 -4.14
N GLU A 198 -24.76 -4.07 -5.46
CA GLU A 198 -24.67 -3.03 -6.49
C GLU A 198 -25.87 -2.07 -6.52
N LYS A 199 -27.09 -2.56 -6.31
CA LYS A 199 -28.33 -1.76 -6.42
C LYS A 199 -28.40 -0.60 -5.42
N ARG A 200 -27.63 -0.63 -4.33
CA ARG A 200 -27.70 0.35 -3.23
C ARG A 200 -26.35 0.94 -2.83
N ALA A 201 -25.24 0.35 -3.29
CA ALA A 201 -23.89 0.74 -2.90
C ALA A 201 -23.59 2.22 -3.21
N ARG A 202 -23.81 2.68 -4.44
CA ARG A 202 -23.35 4.01 -4.87
C ARG A 202 -23.98 5.16 -4.07
N LEU A 203 -25.29 5.12 -3.84
CA LEU A 203 -25.99 6.17 -3.07
C LEU A 203 -25.68 6.09 -1.57
N GLY A 204 -25.59 4.87 -1.02
CA GLY A 204 -25.29 4.66 0.40
C GLY A 204 -23.86 5.06 0.79
N LEU A 205 -22.90 4.84 -0.11
CA LEU A 205 -21.49 5.22 0.11
C LEU A 205 -21.32 6.74 0.22
N VAL A 206 -22.02 7.54 -0.60
CA VAL A 206 -21.87 9.01 -0.60
C VAL A 206 -22.17 9.61 0.78
N GLU A 207 -23.26 9.21 1.44
CA GLU A 207 -23.56 9.72 2.80
C GLU A 207 -22.51 9.27 3.82
N CYS A 208 -22.02 8.01 3.72
CA CYS A 208 -20.99 7.51 4.61
C CYS A 208 -19.67 8.27 4.45
N MET A 209 -19.30 8.62 3.22
CA MET A 209 -18.12 9.42 2.89
C MET A 209 -18.25 10.86 3.41
N ASN A 210 -19.39 11.51 3.17
CA ASN A 210 -19.64 12.89 3.61
C ASN A 210 -19.60 13.06 5.14
N HIS A 211 -19.80 11.98 5.89
CA HIS A 211 -19.74 11.96 7.35
C HIS A 211 -18.51 11.23 7.89
N GLU A 212 -17.48 11.03 7.05
CA GLU A 212 -16.18 10.45 7.43
C GLU A 212 -16.28 9.06 8.07
N LEU A 213 -17.36 8.32 7.83
CA LEU A 213 -17.50 6.93 8.32
C LEU A 213 -16.63 5.96 7.52
N LEU A 214 -16.16 6.39 6.35
CA LEU A 214 -15.30 5.64 5.45
C LEU A 214 -14.13 6.53 5.03
N GLN A 215 -12.94 5.95 5.05
CA GLN A 215 -11.71 6.53 4.53
C GLN A 215 -11.50 6.04 3.09
N PRO A 216 -11.37 6.93 2.10
CA PRO A 216 -11.12 6.56 0.71
C PRO A 216 -9.65 6.25 0.46
N TYR A 217 -9.39 5.34 -0.48
CA TYR A 217 -8.07 5.13 -1.08
C TYR A 217 -8.15 5.59 -2.55
N PRO A 218 -7.85 6.88 -2.82
CA PRO A 218 -8.05 7.46 -4.14
C PRO A 218 -7.07 6.90 -5.17
N VAL A 219 -7.51 6.84 -6.43
CA VAL A 219 -6.64 6.50 -7.56
C VAL A 219 -5.84 7.74 -7.95
N LEU A 220 -4.52 7.67 -7.81
CA LEU A 220 -3.61 8.77 -8.11
C LEU A 220 -2.81 8.49 -9.38
N HIS A 221 -2.55 9.55 -10.14
CA HIS A 221 -1.88 9.50 -11.44
C HIS A 221 -0.67 10.42 -11.49
N GLU A 222 0.36 10.03 -12.22
CA GLU A 222 1.45 10.95 -12.57
C GLU A 222 1.05 11.87 -13.73
N LYS A 223 1.76 12.99 -13.85
CA LYS A 223 1.38 14.11 -14.73
C LYS A 223 1.54 13.81 -16.22
N GLN A 224 2.52 13.02 -16.64
CA GLN A 224 2.78 12.76 -18.06
C GLN A 224 2.50 11.31 -18.44
N ALA A 225 1.91 11.09 -19.62
CA ALA A 225 1.63 9.76 -20.15
C ALA A 225 2.89 8.92 -20.44
N ARG A 226 4.07 9.55 -20.50
CA ARG A 226 5.37 8.89 -20.68
C ARG A 226 6.06 8.56 -19.34
N ASP A 227 5.54 9.09 -18.23
CA ASP A 227 6.10 8.82 -16.91
C ASP A 227 5.66 7.44 -16.45
N SER A 228 6.64 6.63 -16.06
CA SER A 228 6.44 5.27 -15.58
C SER A 228 6.61 5.23 -14.07
N ASN A 229 5.66 4.60 -13.36
CA ASN A 229 5.72 4.41 -11.92
C ASN A 229 5.78 2.93 -11.57
N CYS A 230 6.73 2.56 -10.72
CA CYS A 230 6.91 1.23 -10.16
C CYS A 230 6.56 1.25 -8.67
N SER A 231 5.80 0.26 -8.21
CA SER A 231 5.55 0.02 -6.78
C SER A 231 6.05 -1.36 -6.36
N ILE A 232 6.64 -1.41 -5.17
CA ILE A 232 7.08 -2.62 -4.50
C ILE A 232 6.74 -2.48 -3.03
N SER A 233 5.91 -3.38 -2.52
CA SER A 233 5.57 -3.41 -1.10
C SER A 233 5.87 -4.77 -0.50
N ALA A 234 6.37 -4.76 0.73
CA ALA A 234 6.66 -5.98 1.49
C ALA A 234 6.22 -5.84 2.95
N THR A 235 5.71 -6.93 3.49
CA THR A 235 5.50 -7.08 4.94
C THR A 235 6.80 -7.54 5.60
N ILE A 236 7.28 -6.78 6.58
CA ILE A 236 8.55 -6.95 7.27
C ILE A 236 8.28 -7.19 8.77
N PRO A 237 8.42 -8.42 9.27
CA PRO A 237 8.40 -8.69 10.70
C PRO A 237 9.76 -8.39 11.36
N LEU A 238 9.76 -7.84 12.58
CA LEU A 238 10.95 -7.57 13.40
C LEU A 238 11.04 -8.56 14.58
N PRO A 239 11.71 -9.72 14.41
CA PRO A 239 11.84 -10.70 15.49
C PRO A 239 12.82 -10.26 16.60
N GLU A 240 12.68 -10.83 17.80
CA GLU A 240 13.58 -10.64 18.95
C GLU A 240 15.03 -11.11 18.68
N THR A 241 15.20 -12.11 17.81
CA THR A 241 16.52 -12.60 17.38
C THR A 241 16.81 -12.09 15.98
N GLU A 242 17.99 -11.50 15.75
CA GLU A 242 18.43 -11.02 14.44
C GLU A 242 18.04 -12.03 13.35
N LEU A 243 17.34 -11.56 12.31
CA LEU A 243 17.21 -12.32 11.08
C LEU A 243 18.63 -12.62 10.61
N GLU A 244 19.06 -13.88 10.69
CA GLU A 244 20.23 -14.36 9.95
C GLU A 244 20.04 -13.84 8.53
N THR A 245 20.87 -12.87 8.13
CA THR A 245 20.91 -12.37 6.78
C THR A 245 21.50 -13.49 5.93
N ASP A 246 20.67 -14.47 5.58
CA ASP A 246 20.94 -15.30 4.42
C ASP A 246 21.06 -14.31 3.26
N ASP A 247 22.23 -14.25 2.63
CA ASP A 247 22.58 -13.44 1.46
C ASP A 247 21.65 -13.66 0.23
N GLU A 248 20.58 -14.43 0.38
CA GLU A 248 19.52 -14.62 -0.60
C GLU A 248 18.12 -14.49 0.02
N PHE A 249 17.73 -13.28 0.45
CA PHE A 249 16.30 -12.95 0.63
C PHE A 249 15.65 -12.75 -0.74
N LYS A 250 15.44 -13.85 -1.49
CA LYS A 250 14.64 -13.85 -2.72
C LYS A 250 13.16 -13.74 -2.34
N PRO A 251 12.31 -12.95 -3.04
CA PRO A 251 10.90 -12.75 -2.73
C PRO A 251 10.07 -14.04 -2.58
N LYS A 252 10.56 -15.18 -3.10
CA LYS A 252 9.93 -16.51 -2.93
C LYS A 252 10.11 -17.12 -1.52
N LYS A 253 11.14 -16.73 -0.74
CA LYS A 253 11.44 -17.31 0.58
C LYS A 253 10.69 -16.64 1.74
N SER A 254 10.13 -15.44 1.55
CA SER A 254 9.40 -14.68 2.60
C SER A 254 8.18 -15.44 3.16
N PHE A 255 7.53 -16.28 2.35
CA PHE A 255 6.38 -17.09 2.77
C PHE A 255 6.73 -18.21 3.76
N LEU A 256 8.00 -18.65 3.84
CA LEU A 256 8.37 -19.80 4.68
C LEU A 256 8.66 -19.39 6.14
N ASN A 257 9.04 -18.14 6.38
CA ASN A 257 9.39 -17.66 7.73
C ASN A 257 8.19 -17.29 8.60
N LEU A 258 6.97 -17.16 8.04
CA LEU A 258 5.75 -17.03 8.86
C LEU A 258 5.50 -18.24 9.76
N LYS A 259 6.01 -19.43 9.42
CA LYS A 259 5.87 -20.62 10.29
C LYS A 259 6.72 -20.56 11.56
N LYS A 260 7.80 -19.77 11.59
CA LYS A 260 8.62 -19.60 12.80
C LYS A 260 8.03 -18.59 13.78
N ALA A 261 7.16 -17.69 13.32
CA ALA A 261 6.45 -16.72 14.16
C ALA A 261 5.25 -17.31 14.92
N ASN A 262 4.83 -18.55 14.64
CA ASN A 262 3.73 -19.25 15.32
C ASN A 262 4.13 -19.83 16.71
N LYS A 263 4.92 -19.10 17.48
CA LYS A 263 5.26 -19.45 18.88
C LYS A 263 4.63 -18.50 19.90
N PHE A 264 3.51 -17.88 19.51
CA PHE A 264 2.58 -17.16 20.39
C PHE A 264 1.20 -17.81 20.30
#